data_AF-A0A3B9QUK0-F1
#
_entry.id   AF-A0A3B9QUK0-F1
#
_cell.length_a   1.000
_cell.length_b   1.000
_cell.length_c   1.000
_cell.angle_alpha   90.00
_cell.angle_beta   90.00
_cell.angle_gamma   90.00
#
_symmetry.space_group_name_H-M   'P 1'
#
loop_
_entity.id
_entity.type
_entity.pdbx_description
1 polymer ?
#
loop_
_entity_poly.entity_id
_entity_poly.type
_entity_poly.pdbx_seq_one_letter_code
_entity_poly.pdbx_strand_id
1 'polypeptide(L)' 'MRPKIIDADTGHELWTAQQCADFSGTARGTFTSYATRGRAPEPVAKVHGLTLWDAEVVTEWSDKRSPRRREG' A
#
# COMPACT_ATOMS: atom_id res chain seq x y z
N MET A 1 -5.29 -20.39 0.57
CA MET A 1 -5.74 -19.53 -0.53
C MET A 1 -5.35 -18.08 -0.22
N ARG A 2 -4.91 -17.29 -1.20
CA ARG A 2 -4.58 -15.85 -1.03
C ARG A 2 -5.23 -15.04 -2.15
N PRO A 3 -6.47 -14.54 -1.97
CA PRO A 3 -7.13 -13.72 -2.97
C PRO A 3 -6.40 -12.37 -3.14
N LYS A 4 -6.43 -11.83 -4.36
CA LYS A 4 -5.83 -10.53 -4.71
C LYS A 4 -6.87 -9.67 -5.41
N ILE A 5 -6.77 -8.36 -5.22
CA ILE A 5 -7.54 -7.37 -5.97
C ILE A 5 -6.63 -6.86 -7.07
N ILE A 6 -7.05 -7.02 -8.31
CA ILE A 6 -6.32 -6.53 -9.48
C ILE A 6 -7.18 -5.44 -10.13
N ASP A 7 -6.57 -4.30 -10.39
CA ASP A 7 -7.16 -3.27 -11.23
C ASP A 7 -7.23 -3.80 -12.68
N ALA A 8 -8.43 -3.81 -13.25
CA ALA A 8 -8.65 -4.45 -14.55
C ALA A 8 -8.09 -3.63 -15.73
N ASP A 9 -7.93 -2.31 -15.57
CA ASP A 9 -7.48 -1.41 -16.63
C ASP A 9 -5.94 -1.38 -16.71
N THR A 10 -5.29 -1.39 -15.55
CA THR A 10 -3.82 -1.30 -15.44
C THR A 10 -3.15 -2.66 -15.23
N GLY A 11 -3.88 -3.66 -14.71
CA GLY A 11 -3.31 -4.93 -14.27
C GLY A 11 -2.57 -4.85 -12.93
N HIS A 12 -2.55 -3.69 -12.28
CA HIS A 12 -1.82 -3.48 -11.03
C HIS A 12 -2.52 -4.16 -9.85
N GLU A 13 -1.72 -4.70 -8.93
CA GLU A 13 -2.26 -5.22 -7.68
C GLU A 13 -2.66 -4.06 -6.76
N LEU A 14 -3.86 -4.14 -6.21
CA LEU A 14 -4.38 -3.19 -5.24
C LEU A 14 -4.32 -3.77 -3.84
N TRP A 15 -3.75 -3.00 -2.92
CA TRP A 15 -3.59 -3.36 -1.53
C TRP A 15 -4.56 -2.60 -0.64
N THR A 16 -5.12 -3.34 0.33
CA THR A 16 -5.81 -2.73 1.47
C THR A 16 -4.82 -1.98 2.36
N ALA A 17 -5.36 -1.11 3.23
CA ALA A 17 -4.55 -0.43 4.25
C ALA A 17 -3.74 -1.41 5.13
N GLN A 18 -4.26 -2.61 5.38
CA GLN A 18 -3.55 -3.62 6.17
C GLN A 18 -2.34 -4.18 5.42
N GLN A 19 -2.51 -4.55 4.15
CA GLN A 19 -1.40 -5.04 3.31
C GLN A 19 -0.30 -3.99 3.14
N CYS A 20 -0.67 -2.72 2.96
CA CYS A 20 0.30 -1.63 2.88
C CYS A 20 1.10 -1.47 4.18
N ALA A 21 0.42 -1.60 5.31
CA ALA A 21 1.02 -1.48 6.62
C ALA A 21 1.98 -2.65 6.89
N ASP A 22 1.55 -3.87 6.60
CA ASP A 22 2.36 -5.09 6.74
C ASP A 22 3.62 -5.00 5.85
N PHE A 23 3.46 -4.60 4.59
CA PHE A 23 4.58 -4.43 3.66
C PHE A 23 5.56 -3.37 4.16
N SER A 24 5.07 -2.19 4.53
CA SER A 24 5.90 -1.06 4.95
C SER A 24 6.44 -1.17 6.38
N GLY A 25 6.06 -2.20 7.14
CA GLY A 25 6.47 -2.37 8.54
C GLY A 25 5.89 -1.32 9.47
N THR A 26 4.66 -0.87 9.20
CA THR A 26 3.93 0.11 10.03
C THR A 26 2.63 -0.51 10.56
N ALA A 27 2.00 0.12 11.56
CA ALA A 27 0.66 -0.26 11.97
C ALA A 27 -0.38 0.30 10.98
N ARG A 28 -1.50 -0.41 10.78
CA ARG A 28 -2.58 0.01 9.84
C ARG A 28 -3.01 1.46 10.03
N GLY A 29 -3.32 1.86 11.27
CA GLY A 29 -3.73 3.23 11.59
C GLY A 29 -2.64 4.27 11.32
N THR A 30 -1.37 3.90 11.53
CA THR A 30 -0.21 4.73 11.23
C THR A 30 -0.06 4.93 9.72
N PHE A 31 -0.15 3.87 8.93
CA PHE A 31 -0.10 3.96 7.47
C PHE A 31 -1.21 4.89 6.94
N THR A 32 -2.46 4.68 7.37
CA THR A 32 -3.58 5.54 6.95
C THR A 32 -3.38 6.99 7.38
N SER A 33 -2.82 7.23 8.57
CA SER A 33 -2.50 8.57 9.07
C SER A 33 -1.37 9.23 8.27
N TYR A 34 -0.42 8.46 7.75
CA TYR A 34 0.57 8.99 6.81
C TYR A 34 -0.04 9.35 5.47
N ALA A 35 -0.91 8.51 4.91
CA ALA A 35 -1.59 8.79 3.64
C ALA A 35 -2.40 10.09 3.73
N THR A 36 -3.19 10.28 4.81
CA THR A 36 -3.98 11.53 5.00
C THR A 36 -3.13 12.78 5.21
N ARG A 37 -1.86 12.63 5.61
CA ARG A 37 -0.92 13.72 5.83
C ARG A 37 0.07 13.92 4.68
N GLY A 38 -0.11 13.24 3.54
CA GLY A 38 0.81 13.29 2.40
C GLY A 38 2.21 12.74 2.71
N ARG A 39 2.32 11.82 3.69
CA ARG A 39 3.58 11.15 4.10
C ARG A 39 3.70 9.71 3.62
N ALA A 40 2.62 9.15 3.09
CA ALA A 40 2.55 7.88 2.38
C ALA A 40 1.71 8.08 1.11
N PRO A 41 1.71 7.11 0.17
CA PRO A 41 0.90 7.20 -1.03
C PRO A 41 -0.59 7.42 -0.73
N GLU A 42 -1.24 8.17 -1.61
CA GLU A 42 -2.69 8.37 -1.56
C GLU A 42 -3.43 7.12 -2.06
N PRO A 43 -4.64 6.84 -1.55
CA PRO A 43 -5.44 5.74 -2.05
C PRO A 43 -5.91 6.01 -3.48
N VAL A 44 -5.88 4.98 -4.32
CA VAL A 44 -6.27 5.07 -5.74
C VAL A 44 -7.75 4.73 -5.95
N ALA A 45 -8.37 3.96 -5.05
CA ALA A 45 -9.76 3.56 -5.18
C ALA A 45 -10.46 3.34 -3.84
N LYS A 46 -11.79 3.45 -3.86
CA LYS A 46 -12.67 3.01 -2.77
C LYS A 46 -13.75 2.09 -3.32
N VAL A 47 -13.69 0.81 -2.98
CA VAL A 47 -14.57 -0.23 -3.51
C VAL A 47 -15.23 -0.98 -2.35
N HIS A 48 -16.57 -0.97 -2.28
CA HIS A 48 -17.34 -1.66 -1.23
C HIS A 48 -16.85 -1.41 0.21
N GLY A 49 -16.42 -0.18 0.50
CA GLY A 49 -15.90 0.20 1.83
C GLY A 49 -14.42 -0.10 2.05
N LEU A 50 -13.76 -0.83 1.15
CA LEU A 50 -12.32 -0.98 1.13
C LEU A 50 -11.68 0.27 0.49
N THR A 51 -10.70 0.84 1.18
CA THR A 51 -9.81 1.83 0.58
C THR A 51 -8.58 1.09 0.08
N LEU A 52 -8.19 1.35 -1.16
CA LEU A 52 -7.17 0.60 -1.88
C LEU A 52 -6.05 1.51 -2.35
N TRP A 53 -4.83 0.99 -2.31
CA TRP A 53 -3.61 1.63 -2.76
C TRP A 53 -2.98 0.78 -3.85
N ASP A 54 -2.30 1.44 -4.79
CA ASP A 54 -1.47 0.75 -5.76
C ASP A 54 -0.25 0.13 -5.06
N ALA A 55 -0.07 -1.18 -5.22
CA ALA A 55 0.99 -1.94 -4.59
C ALA A 55 2.40 -1.51 -5.04
N GLU A 56 2.56 -1.13 -6.32
CA GLU A 56 3.84 -0.68 -6.86
C GLU A 56 4.23 0.65 -6.23
N VAL A 57 3.30 1.61 -6.17
CA VAL A 57 3.54 2.93 -5.57
C VAL A 57 3.90 2.80 -4.09
N VAL A 58 3.23 1.91 -3.34
CA VAL A 58 3.56 1.63 -1.93
C VAL A 58 4.94 0.99 -1.80
N THR A 59 5.29 0.08 -2.72
CA THR A 59 6.60 -0.57 -2.74
C THR A 59 7.71 0.44 -2.96
N GLU A 60 7.61 1.27 -4.01
CA GLU A 60 8.59 2.32 -4.29
C GLU A 60 8.74 3.32 -3.15
N TRP A 61 7.63 3.72 -2.53
CA TRP A 61 7.66 4.62 -1.37
C TRP A 61 8.37 3.98 -0.18
N SER A 62 8.09 2.71 0.11
CA SER A 62 8.71 1.96 1.21
C SER A 62 10.21 1.80 0.99
N ASP A 63 10.63 1.50 -0.24
CA ASP A 63 12.04 1.37 -0.62
C ASP A 63 12.80 2.69 -0.44
N LYS A 64 12.21 3.82 -0.85
CA LYS A 64 12.79 5.16 -0.64
C LYS A 64 12.90 5.53 0.84
N ARG A 65 11.95 5.06 1.66
CA ARG A 65 11.92 5.32 3.10
C ARG A 65 12.94 4.48 3.88
N SER A 66 13.19 3.24 3.44
CA SER A 66 14.10 2.32 4.12
C SER A 66 14.97 1.58 3.10
N PRO A 67 16.07 2.19 2.62
CA PRO A 67 16.94 1.58 1.60
C PRO A 67 17.66 0.30 2.07
N ARG A 68 17.51 -0.12 3.33
CA ARG A 68 18.19 -1.29 3.92
C ARG A 68 17.41 -2.62 3.77
N ARG A 69 16.28 -2.66 3.06
CA ARG A 69 15.38 -3.84 3.03
C ARG A 69 15.66 -4.84 1.88
N ARG A 70 16.86 -4.83 1.29
CA ARG A 70 17.34 -5.86 0.34
C ARG A 70 18.60 -6.57 0.85
N GLU A 71 18.56 -7.10 2.07
CA GLU A 71 19.51 -8.13 2.52
C GLU A 71 18.80 -8.96 3.60
N GLY A 72 18.54 -10.23 3.28
CA GLY A 72 17.80 -11.19 4.09
C GLY A 72 17.37 -12.38 3.26
#